data_AF-A0A1A3INN4-F1
#
_entry.id   AF-A0A1A3INN4-F1
#
_cell.length_a   1.000
_cell.length_b   1.000
_cell.length_c   1.000
_cell.angle_alpha   90.00
_cell.angle_beta   90.00
_cell.angle_gamma   90.00
#
_symmetry.space_group_name_H-M   'P 1'
#
loop_
_entity.id
_entity.type
_entity.pdbx_description
1 polymer ?
#
loop_
_entity_poly.entity_id
_entity_poly.type
_entity_poly.pdbx_seq_one_letter_code
_entity_poly.pdbx_strand_id
1 'polypeptide(L)' 'MSAPTKQFYDRAEVVAIAHARGLKHITENSVVTAAYRGHKPLKMTKVNGRVYYAHNDVEAWLAGDRIND' A
#
# COMPACT_ATOMS: atom_id res chain seq x y z
N MET A 1 -23.65 6.70 -1.65
CA MET A 1 -23.11 5.95 -2.79
C MET A 1 -21.63 5.73 -2.55
N SER A 2 -21.23 4.56 -2.05
CA SER A 2 -19.81 4.21 -1.91
C SER A 2 -19.35 3.68 -3.25
N ALA A 3 -18.51 4.44 -3.96
CA ALA A 3 -17.86 3.97 -5.17
C ALA A 3 -17.18 2.62 -4.90
N PRO A 4 -17.11 1.69 -5.87
CA PRO A 4 -16.38 0.45 -5.68
C PRO A 4 -14.94 0.82 -5.34
N THR A 5 -14.55 0.63 -4.08
CA THR A 5 -13.19 0.84 -3.62
C THR A 5 -12.33 -0.05 -4.49
N LYS A 6 -11.50 0.55 -5.36
CA LYS A 6 -10.46 -0.18 -6.08
C LYS A 6 -9.76 -1.07 -5.06
N GLN A 7 -9.92 -2.39 -5.20
CA GLN A 7 -9.39 -3.36 -4.24
C GLN A 7 -7.87 -3.46 -4.31
N PHE A 8 -7.30 -2.93 -5.38
CA PHE A 8 -5.89 -3.03 -5.73
C PHE A 8 -5.37 -1.66 -6.17
N TYR A 9 -4.24 -1.28 -5.62
CA TYR A 9 -3.55 -0.03 -5.93
C TYR A 9 -2.19 -0.31 -6.54
N ASP A 10 -1.78 0.50 -7.52
CA ASP A 10 -0.38 0.53 -7.93
C ASP A 10 0.48 1.35 -6.95
N ARG A 11 1.80 1.40 -7.19
CA ARG A 11 2.75 2.11 -6.32
C ARG A 11 2.44 3.60 -6.22
N ALA A 12 2.07 4.24 -7.33
CA ALA A 12 1.81 5.66 -7.39
C ALA A 12 0.52 6.00 -6.63
N GLU A 13 -0.52 5.17 -6.78
CA GLU A 13 -1.76 5.28 -6.02
C GLU A 13 -1.52 5.14 -4.51
N VAL A 14 -0.70 4.18 -4.07
CA VAL A 14 -0.35 4.03 -2.64
C VAL A 14 0.35 5.28 -2.09
N VAL A 15 1.30 5.84 -2.83
CA VAL A 15 1.99 7.09 -2.44
C VAL A 15 1.01 8.26 -2.35
N ALA A 16 0.09 8.38 -3.32
CA ALA A 16 -0.93 9.42 -3.32
C ALA A 16 -1.84 9.32 -2.08
N ILE A 17 -2.26 8.11 -1.70
CA ILE A 17 -3.06 7.87 -0.49
C ILE A 17 -2.26 8.26 0.76
N ALA A 18 -0.98 7.89 0.84
CA ALA A 18 -0.11 8.25 1.96
C ALA A 18 0.03 9.78 2.08
N HIS A 19 0.24 10.48 0.97
CA HIS A 19 0.38 11.94 0.94
C HIS A 19 -0.92 12.65 1.29
N ALA A 20 -2.06 12.13 0.85
CA ALA A 20 -3.38 12.62 1.23
C ALA A 20 -3.62 12.52 2.76
N ARG A 21 -2.97 11.57 3.44
CA ARG A 21 -2.97 11.41 4.91
C ARG A 21 -1.91 12.27 5.62
N GLY A 22 -1.18 13.10 4.90
CA GLY A 22 -0.09 13.91 5.46
C GLY A 22 1.25 13.17 5.60
N LEU A 23 1.35 11.90 5.18
CA LEU A 23 2.57 11.10 5.23
C LEU A 23 3.47 11.41 4.02
N LYS A 24 3.91 12.67 3.89
CA LYS A 24 4.71 13.17 2.76
C LYS A 24 6.07 12.48 2.57
N HIS A 25 6.57 11.80 3.61
CA HIS A 25 7.84 11.07 3.57
C HIS A 25 7.72 9.69 2.91
N ILE A 26 6.50 9.19 2.68
CA ILE A 26 6.28 7.92 1.99
C ILE A 26 6.53 8.12 0.49
N THR A 27 7.39 7.30 -0.08
CA THR A 27 7.76 7.31 -1.50
C THR A 27 7.48 5.94 -2.11
N GLU A 28 7.57 5.81 -3.43
CA GLU A 28 7.45 4.50 -4.08
C GLU A 28 8.48 3.50 -3.54
N ASN A 29 9.68 3.97 -3.16
CA ASN A 29 10.70 3.12 -2.54
C ASN A 29 10.28 2.63 -1.14
N SER A 30 9.55 3.46 -0.39
CA SER A 30 8.95 3.04 0.89
C SER A 30 7.92 1.93 0.67
N VAL A 31 7.09 2.04 -0.38
CA VAL A 31 6.11 1.00 -0.77
C VAL A 31 6.82 -0.30 -1.16
N VAL A 32 7.85 -0.23 -2.00
CA VAL A 32 8.66 -1.40 -2.39
C VAL A 32 9.32 -2.03 -1.16
N THR A 33 9.88 -1.23 -0.27
CA THR A 33 10.50 -1.73 0.97
C THR A 33 9.47 -2.44 1.85
N ALA A 34 8.29 -1.86 2.04
CA ALA A 34 7.19 -2.43 2.80
C ALA A 34 6.61 -3.71 2.16
N ALA A 35 6.80 -3.92 0.88
CA ALA A 35 6.33 -5.11 0.17
C ALA A 35 7.39 -6.24 0.10
N TYR A 36 8.67 -5.90 0.01
CA TYR A 36 9.75 -6.87 -0.21
C TYR A 36 10.64 -7.13 1.01
N ARG A 37 10.71 -6.22 1.99
CA ARG A 37 11.69 -6.26 3.10
C ARG A 37 11.00 -6.27 4.47
N GLY A 38 11.67 -6.87 5.45
CA GLY A 38 11.19 -6.96 6.84
C GLY A 38 9.92 -7.81 6.98
N HIS A 39 8.96 -7.31 7.77
CA HIS A 39 7.68 -7.97 8.05
C HIS A 39 6.71 -8.02 6.85
N LYS A 40 7.05 -7.36 5.74
CA LYS A 40 6.24 -7.32 4.50
C LYS A 40 4.76 -6.98 4.74
N PRO A 41 4.45 -5.85 5.40
CA PRO A 41 3.06 -5.46 5.67
C PRO A 41 2.21 -5.22 4.41
N LEU A 42 2.83 -5.05 3.24
CA LEU A 42 2.10 -4.93 1.97
C LEU A 42 2.16 -6.23 1.17
N LYS A 43 0.99 -6.84 0.94
CA LYS A 43 0.90 -8.01 0.06
C LYS A 43 0.86 -7.58 -1.40
N MET A 44 1.80 -8.10 -2.18
CA MET A 44 1.84 -7.91 -3.62
C MET A 44 0.99 -8.93 -4.34
N THR A 45 0.18 -8.43 -5.26
CA THR A 45 -0.57 -9.23 -6.22
C THR A 45 -0.13 -8.86 -7.62
N LYS A 46 0.20 -9.87 -8.44
CA LYS A 46 0.52 -9.66 -9.85
C LYS A 46 -0.74 -9.89 -10.67
N VAL A 47 -1.16 -8.88 -11.43
CA VAL A 47 -2.27 -8.98 -12.39
C VAL A 47 -1.73 -8.53 -13.74
N ASN A 48 -1.78 -9.41 -14.74
CA ASN A 48 -1.28 -9.15 -16.10
C ASN A 48 0.14 -8.56 -16.14
N GLY A 49 1.05 -9.09 -15.30
CA GLY A 49 2.45 -8.64 -15.23
C GLY A 49 2.68 -7.32 -14.48
N ARG A 50 1.62 -6.66 -13.99
CA ARG A 50 1.71 -5.47 -13.14
C ARG A 50 1.54 -5.83 -11.68
N VAL A 51 2.27 -5.15 -10.80
CA VAL A 51 2.21 -5.35 -9.36
C VAL A 51 1.20 -4.38 -8.76
N TYR A 52 0.31 -4.91 -7.94
CA TYR A 52 -0.68 -4.18 -7.18
C TYR A 52 -0.65 -4.56 -5.70
N TYR A 53 -1.18 -3.69 -4.86
CA TYR A 53 -1.27 -3.84 -3.41
C TYR A 53 -2.73 -3.82 -2.98
N ALA A 54 -3.11 -4.74 -2.08
CA ALA A 54 -4.48 -4.83 -1.62
C ALA A 54 -4.85 -3.62 -0.75
N HIS A 55 -6.09 -3.13 -0.91
CA HIS A 55 -6.58 -1.96 -0.18
C HIS A 55 -6.40 -2.12 1.34
N ASN A 56 -6.85 -3.23 1.93
CA ASN A 56 -6.76 -3.46 3.37
C ASN A 56 -5.32 -3.43 3.90
N ASP A 57 -4.36 -3.97 3.14
CA ASP A 57 -2.96 -4.00 3.54
C ASP A 57 -2.34 -2.60 3.46
N VAL A 58 -2.71 -1.82 2.44
CA VAL A 58 -2.30 -0.41 2.30
C VAL A 58 -2.85 0.42 3.44
N GLU A 59 -4.14 0.24 3.77
CA GLU A 59 -4.79 0.93 4.88
C GLU A 59 -4.11 0.61 6.23
N ALA A 60 -3.90 -0.68 6.54
CA ALA A 60 -3.25 -1.12 7.77
C ALA A 60 -1.81 -0.58 7.87
N TRP A 61 -1.04 -0.71 6.79
CA TRP A 61 0.33 -0.20 6.74
C TRP A 61 0.40 1.31 6.97
N LEU A 62 -0.47 2.09 6.33
CA LEU A 62 -0.51 3.54 6.45
C LEU A 62 -1.11 4.02 7.78
N ALA A 63 -1.96 3.23 8.42
CA ALA A 63 -2.46 3.51 9.78
C ALA A 63 -1.37 3.36 10.85
N GLY A 64 -0.21 2.79 10.49
CA GLY A 64 0.86 2.50 11.45
C GLY A 64 0.53 1.29 12.33
N ASP A 65 -0.49 0.49 11.95
CA ASP A 65 -0.68 -0.83 12.51
C ASP A 65 0.58 -1.64 12.16
N ARG A 66 1.48 -1.75 13.14
CA ARG A 66 2.38 -2.88 13.18
C ARG A 66 1.47 -4.10 13.17
N ILE A 67 1.48 -4.84 12.07
CA ILE A 67 1.10 -6.25 12.06
C ILE A 67 2.06 -6.90 13.06
N ASN A 68 1.70 -6.84 14.34
CA ASN A 68 2.36 -7.58 15.39
C ASN A 68 2.01 -9.04 15.14
N ASP A 69 3.07 -9.84 15.15
CA ASP A 69 3.15 -11.29 14.98
C ASP A 69 2.04 -12.06 15.70
#